data_AF-A0A0B8Z659-F1
#
_entry.id   AF-A0A0B8Z659-F1
#
_cell.length_a   1.000
_cell.length_b   1.000
_cell.length_c   1.000
_cell.angle_alpha   90.00
_cell.angle_beta   90.00
_cell.angle_gamma   90.00
#
_symmetry.space_group_name_H-M   'P 1'
#
loop_
_entity.id
_entity.type
_entity.pdbx_description
1 polymer ?
#
loop_
_entity_poly.entity_id
_entity_poly.type
_entity_poly.pdbx_seq_one_letter_code
_entity_poly.pdbx_strand_id
1 'polypeptide(L)'
;MILHMLLIGATQRYVDPLAVEIDYLQEMPTTHDAISKAKTQTWHRILTHYLPLYLPEIERFAGYSRSDWFLALLERFPTPASMIALGQGGFAREAWSLVGRKVFKARLINDIDETACVSVALRVDEDSVAIAMFRMVIAQARSLVRQRDEIERTAHTLLCVN
;
A
#
# COMPACT_ATOMS: atom_id res chain seq x y z
N MET A 1 3.33 13.57 -35.83
CA MET A 1 2.19 13.88 -34.93
C MET A 1 2.17 15.31 -34.37
N ILE A 2 3.20 16.16 -34.56
CA ILE A 2 3.17 17.58 -34.11
C ILE A 2 2.74 18.54 -35.24
N LEU A 3 3.16 18.26 -36.48
CA LEU A 3 2.86 19.12 -37.65
C LEU A 3 1.36 19.22 -37.99
N HIS A 4 0.60 18.16 -37.72
CA HIS A 4 -0.85 18.14 -37.97
C HIS A 4 -1.62 19.07 -37.03
N MET A 5 -1.19 19.24 -35.76
CA MET A 5 -1.90 20.09 -34.80
C MET A 5 -1.70 21.59 -35.05
N LEU A 6 -0.56 21.98 -35.63
CA LEU A 6 -0.29 23.36 -36.05
C LEU A 6 -1.14 23.78 -37.26
N LEU A 7 -1.44 22.86 -38.19
CA LEU A 7 -2.17 23.14 -39.41
C LEU A 7 -3.66 23.46 -39.18
N ILE A 8 -4.26 22.88 -38.14
CA ILE A 8 -5.69 23.03 -37.79
C ILE A 8 -5.96 24.12 -36.74
N GLY A 9 -4.95 24.94 -36.38
CA GLY A 9 -5.11 26.00 -35.39
C GLY A 9 -5.41 25.50 -33.98
N ALA A 10 -5.15 24.21 -33.70
CA ALA A 10 -5.28 23.63 -32.37
C ALA A 10 -4.07 24.01 -31.51
N THR A 11 -3.87 25.31 -31.32
CA THR A 11 -2.87 25.84 -30.39
C THR A 11 -3.44 25.74 -28.98
N GLN A 12 -2.94 24.78 -28.18
CA GLN A 12 -3.09 24.89 -26.73
C GLN A 12 -2.36 26.16 -26.29
N ARG A 13 -3.10 27.09 -25.71
CA ARG A 13 -2.55 28.34 -25.18
C ARG A 13 -1.55 27.95 -24.09
N TYR A 14 -0.26 28.15 -24.34
CA TYR A 14 0.77 27.99 -23.31
C TYR A 14 0.58 29.14 -22.32
N VAL A 15 -0.02 28.83 -21.18
CA VAL A 15 -0.12 29.74 -20.04
C VAL A 15 1.11 29.46 -19.18
N ASP A 16 1.87 30.51 -18.86
CA ASP A 16 3.02 30.42 -17.96
C ASP A 16 2.58 29.85 -16.60
N PRO A 17 3.03 28.65 -16.19
CA PRO A 17 2.58 28.00 -14.95
C PRO A 17 2.93 28.79 -13.69
N LEU A 18 3.95 29.65 -13.75
CA LEU A 18 4.42 30.43 -12.61
C LEU A 18 3.66 31.74 -12.40
N ALA A 19 2.83 32.15 -13.37
CA ALA A 19 2.14 33.45 -13.32
C ALA A 19 0.83 33.41 -12.51
N VAL A 20 0.41 32.24 -12.03
CA VAL A 20 -0.92 32.07 -11.43
C VAL A 20 -0.84 31.18 -10.19
N GLU A 21 -1.10 31.74 -9.01
CA GLU A 21 -1.30 31.03 -7.72
C GLU A 21 -2.42 29.95 -7.76
N ILE A 22 -3.05 29.72 -8.93
CA ILE A 22 -4.10 28.74 -9.20
C ILE A 22 -3.52 27.35 -9.55
N ASP A 23 -2.23 27.23 -9.89
CA ASP A 23 -1.60 25.97 -10.34
C ASP A 23 -1.58 24.88 -9.26
N TYR A 24 -1.21 25.22 -8.02
CA TYR A 24 -1.14 24.29 -6.89
C TYR A 24 -2.49 23.65 -6.54
N LEU A 25 -3.60 24.39 -6.77
CA LEU A 25 -4.95 23.92 -6.47
C LEU A 25 -5.39 22.79 -7.41
N GLN A 26 -4.83 22.74 -8.63
CA GLN A 26 -5.13 21.70 -9.61
C GLN A 26 -4.15 20.52 -9.53
N GLU A 27 -2.86 20.79 -9.29
CA GLU A 27 -1.84 19.73 -9.19
C GLU A 27 -2.09 18.75 -8.03
N MET A 28 -2.60 19.24 -6.90
CA MET A 28 -2.85 18.45 -5.70
C MET A 28 -3.95 17.38 -5.90
N PRO A 29 -5.16 17.71 -6.39
CA PRO A 29 -6.16 16.71 -6.76
C PRO A 29 -5.70 15.72 -7.84
N THR A 30 -4.98 16.19 -8.86
CA THR A 30 -4.46 15.32 -9.93
C THR A 30 -3.45 14.30 -9.38
N THR A 31 -2.52 14.76 -8.55
CA THR A 31 -1.53 13.88 -7.91
C THR A 31 -2.23 12.91 -6.95
N HIS A 32 -3.21 13.37 -6.17
CA HIS A 32 -4.00 12.50 -5.29
C HIS A 32 -4.71 11.38 -6.06
N ASP A 33 -5.35 11.71 -7.19
CA ASP A 33 -6.04 10.73 -8.04
C ASP A 33 -5.06 9.71 -8.64
N ALA A 34 -3.91 10.17 -9.16
CA ALA A 34 -2.88 9.29 -9.69
C ALA A 34 -2.37 8.30 -8.64
N ILE A 35 -2.08 8.77 -7.41
CA ILE A 35 -1.65 7.92 -6.30
C ILE A 35 -2.77 6.97 -5.85
N SER A 36 -4.01 7.43 -5.81
CA SER A 36 -5.16 6.60 -5.45
C SER A 36 -5.36 5.43 -6.44
N LYS A 37 -5.18 5.69 -7.73
CA LYS A 37 -5.21 4.67 -8.79
C LYS A 37 -4.05 3.69 -8.65
N ALA A 38 -2.82 4.20 -8.50
CA ALA A 38 -1.63 3.36 -8.33
C ALA A 38 -1.74 2.46 -7.07
N LYS A 39 -2.25 3.00 -5.96
CA LYS A 39 -2.49 2.26 -4.72
C LYS A 39 -3.50 1.13 -4.94
N THR A 40 -4.59 1.41 -5.64
CA THR A 40 -5.62 0.41 -5.97
C THR A 40 -5.05 -0.71 -6.85
N GLN A 41 -4.29 -0.35 -7.88
CA GLN A 41 -3.66 -1.32 -8.77
C GLN A 41 -2.62 -2.19 -8.05
N THR A 42 -1.78 -1.59 -7.21
CA THR A 42 -0.78 -2.31 -6.42
C THR A 42 -1.44 -3.25 -5.41
N TRP A 43 -2.49 -2.78 -4.74
CA TRP A 43 -3.28 -3.59 -3.83
C TRP A 43 -3.91 -4.79 -4.51
N HIS A 44 -4.55 -4.58 -5.67
CA HIS A 44 -5.12 -5.67 -6.45
C HIS A 44 -4.05 -6.70 -6.85
N ARG A 45 -2.87 -6.26 -7.29
CA ARG A 45 -1.75 -7.14 -7.60
C ARG A 45 -1.29 -7.97 -6.41
N ILE A 46 -1.20 -7.37 -5.22
CA ILE A 46 -0.87 -8.10 -3.98
C ILE A 46 -1.89 -9.21 -3.75
N LEU A 47 -3.19 -8.89 -3.79
CA LEU A 47 -4.27 -9.83 -3.52
C LEU A 47 -4.42 -10.95 -4.55
N THR A 48 -4.23 -10.66 -5.84
CA THR A 48 -4.52 -11.63 -6.90
C THR A 48 -3.30 -12.42 -7.37
N HIS A 49 -2.09 -11.92 -7.14
CA HIS A 49 -0.87 -12.56 -7.61
C HIS A 49 -0.01 -13.14 -6.48
N TYR A 50 0.27 -12.34 -5.45
CA TYR A 50 1.23 -12.74 -4.41
C TYR A 50 0.55 -13.48 -3.26
N LEU A 51 -0.51 -12.91 -2.70
CA LEU A 51 -1.19 -13.43 -1.52
C LEU A 51 -1.67 -14.89 -1.69
N PRO A 52 -2.25 -15.30 -2.84
CA PRO A 52 -2.74 -16.66 -3.02
C PRO A 52 -1.63 -17.72 -2.96
N LEU A 53 -0.39 -17.34 -3.28
CA LEU A 53 0.76 -18.23 -3.29
C LEU A 53 1.42 -18.33 -1.92
N TYR A 54 1.62 -17.18 -1.27
CA TYR A 54 2.47 -17.10 -0.08
C TYR A 54 1.71 -17.11 1.24
N LEU A 55 0.45 -16.66 1.26
CA LEU A 55 -0.34 -16.53 2.49
C LEU A 55 -1.85 -16.34 2.18
N PRO A 56 -2.53 -17.33 1.56
CA PRO A 56 -3.88 -17.14 1.01
C PRO A 56 -4.92 -16.84 2.09
N GLU A 57 -4.80 -17.45 3.27
CA GLU A 57 -5.82 -17.34 4.30
C GLU A 57 -5.90 -15.95 4.94
N ILE A 58 -4.81 -15.16 4.86
CA ILE A 58 -4.76 -13.84 5.50
C ILE A 58 -5.62 -12.79 4.81
N GLU A 59 -6.07 -13.08 3.58
CA GLU A 59 -6.97 -12.21 2.81
C GLU A 59 -8.22 -11.83 3.62
N ARG A 60 -8.75 -12.76 4.41
CA ARG A 60 -9.93 -12.54 5.27
C ARG A 60 -9.73 -11.42 6.29
N PHE A 61 -8.48 -11.15 6.70
CA PHE A 61 -8.14 -10.11 7.68
C PHE A 61 -7.81 -8.76 7.03
N ALA A 62 -7.59 -8.74 5.71
CA ALA A 62 -7.31 -7.50 4.97
C ALA A 62 -8.49 -6.52 5.08
N GLY A 63 -9.73 -7.02 5.08
CA GLY A 63 -10.96 -6.23 5.10
C GLY A 63 -11.04 -5.20 3.96
N TYR A 64 -11.98 -4.24 4.06
CA TYR A 64 -12.05 -3.08 3.14
C TYR A 64 -10.90 -2.08 3.33
N SER A 65 -10.02 -2.30 4.32
CA SER A 65 -9.05 -1.30 4.72
C SER A 65 -7.74 -1.53 3.98
N ARG A 66 -7.47 -0.66 3.01
CA ARG A 66 -6.15 -0.44 2.37
C ARG A 66 -5.15 0.17 3.37
N SER A 67 -5.02 -0.48 4.52
CA SER A 67 -4.41 0.06 5.73
C SER A 67 -2.95 -0.33 5.84
N ASP A 68 -2.13 0.64 6.25
CA ASP A 68 -0.69 0.46 6.42
C ASP A 68 -0.33 -0.70 7.36
N TRP A 69 -1.12 -0.94 8.43
CA TRP A 69 -0.85 -2.04 9.37
C TRP A 69 -0.78 -3.41 8.68
N PHE A 70 -1.63 -3.67 7.67
CA PHE A 70 -1.68 -4.95 6.98
C PHE A 70 -0.47 -5.11 6.05
N LEU A 71 -0.10 -4.03 5.35
CA LEU A 71 1.12 -4.00 4.55
C LEU A 71 2.37 -4.15 5.43
N ALA A 72 2.41 -3.50 6.59
CA ALA A 72 3.50 -3.61 7.55
C ALA A 72 3.61 -5.05 8.12
N LEU A 73 2.47 -5.71 8.35
CA LEU A 73 2.43 -7.11 8.74
C LEU A 73 3.00 -8.00 7.64
N LEU A 74 2.55 -7.86 6.40
CA LEU A 74 3.07 -8.64 5.26
C LEU A 74 4.55 -8.37 4.97
N GLU A 75 5.01 -7.14 5.19
CA GLU A 75 6.43 -6.79 5.04
C GLU A 75 7.30 -7.47 6.10
N ARG A 76 6.81 -7.56 7.34
CA ARG A 76 7.53 -8.26 8.42
C ARG A 76 7.43 -9.77 8.26
N PHE A 77 6.25 -10.26 7.86
CA PHE A 77 5.89 -11.66 7.79
C PHE A 77 5.27 -12.02 6.42
N PRO A 78 6.10 -12.22 5.39
CA PRO A 78 5.60 -12.48 4.03
C PRO A 78 5.03 -13.89 3.85
N THR A 79 5.31 -14.83 4.77
CA THR A 79 4.88 -16.23 4.72
C THR A 79 4.43 -16.74 6.10
N PRO A 80 3.61 -17.81 6.19
CA PRO A 80 3.28 -18.42 7.47
C PRO A 80 4.52 -18.91 8.23
N ALA A 81 5.52 -19.42 7.50
CA ALA A 81 6.77 -19.89 8.07
C ALA A 81 7.48 -18.78 8.85
N SER A 82 7.51 -17.55 8.33
CA SER A 82 8.10 -16.39 9.02
C SER A 82 7.39 -16.02 10.32
N MET A 83 6.09 -16.33 10.44
CA MET A 83 5.32 -16.12 11.68
C MET A 83 5.66 -17.19 12.71
N ILE A 84 5.64 -18.46 12.29
CA ILE A 84 5.84 -19.62 13.16
C ILE A 84 7.29 -19.72 13.64
N ALA A 85 8.26 -19.28 12.84
CA ALA A 85 9.69 -19.31 13.17
C ALA A 85 10.03 -18.57 14.48
N LEU A 86 9.19 -17.62 14.91
CA LEU A 86 9.37 -16.88 16.16
C LEU A 86 9.02 -17.69 17.43
N GLY A 87 8.40 -18.87 17.27
CA GLY A 87 7.94 -19.69 18.38
C GLY A 87 6.72 -19.12 19.11
N GLN A 88 6.31 -19.80 20.18
CA GLN A 88 5.07 -19.51 20.90
C GLN A 88 5.05 -18.08 21.44
N GLY A 89 4.06 -17.28 21.01
CA GLY A 89 3.88 -15.89 21.44
C GLY A 89 4.89 -14.89 20.87
N GLY A 90 5.88 -15.34 20.09
CA GLY A 90 6.86 -14.48 19.44
C GLY A 90 6.20 -13.60 18.37
N PHE A 91 5.38 -14.21 17.50
CA PHE A 91 4.58 -13.49 16.50
C PHE A 91 3.70 -12.43 17.16
N ALA A 92 2.96 -12.78 18.22
CA ALA A 92 2.04 -11.85 18.86
C ALA A 92 2.73 -10.60 19.41
N ARG A 93 3.96 -10.75 19.93
CA ARG A 93 4.78 -9.65 20.43
C ARG A 93 5.21 -8.70 19.32
N GLU A 94 5.71 -9.23 18.21
CA GLU A 94 6.17 -8.46 17.05
C GLU A 94 5.01 -7.80 16.30
N ALA A 95 3.94 -8.56 16.06
CA ALA A 95 2.72 -8.08 15.42
C ALA A 95 2.01 -7.00 16.26
N TRP A 96 2.22 -6.98 17.57
CA TRP A 96 1.63 -5.97 18.45
C TRP A 96 2.02 -4.55 18.03
N SER A 97 3.28 -4.26 17.70
CA SER A 97 3.64 -2.90 17.27
C SER A 97 3.10 -2.53 15.89
N LEU A 98 2.79 -3.51 15.05
CA LEU A 98 2.34 -3.30 13.67
C LEU A 98 0.85 -2.98 13.60
N VAL A 99 0.04 -3.65 14.44
CA VAL A 99 -1.39 -3.38 14.53
C VAL A 99 -1.61 -2.15 15.42
N GLY A 100 -2.12 -1.06 14.83
CA GLY A 100 -2.45 0.19 15.53
C GLY A 100 -3.54 0.04 16.61
N ARG A 101 -4.20 1.14 16.99
CA ARG A 101 -5.30 1.11 17.98
C ARG A 101 -6.54 0.42 17.40
N LYS A 102 -6.59 -0.92 17.47
CA LYS A 102 -7.78 -1.72 17.15
C LYS A 102 -8.38 -2.30 18.44
N VAL A 103 -9.69 -2.16 18.61
CA VAL A 103 -10.45 -2.73 19.73
C VAL A 103 -10.28 -4.25 19.83
N PHE A 104 -10.13 -4.93 18.69
CA PHE A 104 -9.98 -6.38 18.59
C PHE A 104 -8.54 -6.84 18.32
N LYS A 105 -7.52 -6.04 18.68
CA LYS A 105 -6.11 -6.29 18.33
C LYS A 105 -5.59 -7.66 18.79
N ALA A 106 -5.80 -8.01 20.06
CA ALA A 106 -5.34 -9.30 20.59
C ALA A 106 -6.00 -10.48 19.87
N ARG A 107 -7.32 -10.40 19.66
CA ARG A 107 -8.08 -11.41 18.91
C ARG A 107 -7.59 -11.53 17.47
N LEU A 108 -7.43 -10.40 16.76
CA LEU A 108 -6.93 -10.37 15.39
C LEU A 108 -5.55 -11.04 15.26
N ILE A 109 -4.63 -10.73 16.17
CA ILE A 109 -3.29 -11.30 16.17
C ILE A 109 -3.35 -12.81 16.41
N ASN A 110 -4.12 -13.27 17.40
CA ASN A 110 -4.27 -14.69 17.66
C ASN A 110 -4.91 -15.43 16.48
N ASP A 111 -5.96 -14.87 15.88
CA ASP A 111 -6.63 -15.47 14.72
C ASP A 111 -5.66 -15.60 13.52
N ILE A 112 -4.75 -14.65 13.32
CA ILE A 112 -3.70 -14.72 12.28
C ILE A 112 -2.66 -15.79 12.61
N ASP A 113 -2.21 -15.87 13.87
CA ASP A 113 -1.23 -16.88 14.34
C ASP A 113 -1.76 -18.31 14.16
N GLU A 114 -3.00 -18.54 14.56
CA GLU A 114 -3.70 -19.82 14.36
C GLU A 114 -3.84 -20.15 12.87
N THR A 115 -4.20 -19.15 12.07
CA THR A 115 -4.32 -19.31 10.62
C THR A 115 -2.98 -19.67 9.97
N ALA A 116 -1.88 -19.06 10.41
CA ALA A 116 -0.55 -19.35 9.89
C ALA A 116 -0.13 -20.79 10.20
N CYS A 117 -0.44 -21.29 11.39
CA CYS A 117 -0.13 -22.67 11.81
C CYS A 117 -0.76 -23.75 10.91
N VAL A 118 -1.92 -23.46 10.32
CA VAL A 118 -2.67 -24.41 9.47
C VAL A 118 -2.66 -24.05 7.98
N SER A 119 -1.83 -23.08 7.58
CA SER A 119 -1.84 -22.53 6.23
C SER A 119 -1.41 -23.56 5.18
N VAL A 120 -2.07 -23.52 4.02
CA VAL A 120 -1.72 -24.32 2.83
C VAL A 120 -0.81 -23.58 1.84
N ALA A 121 -0.26 -22.45 2.25
CA ALA A 121 0.64 -21.64 1.42
C ALA A 121 1.83 -22.45 0.87
N LEU A 122 2.35 -22.01 -0.27
CA LEU A 122 3.56 -22.56 -0.84
C LEU A 122 4.72 -22.40 0.15
N ARG A 123 5.44 -23.49 0.42
CA ARG A 123 6.64 -23.50 1.27
C ARG A 123 7.81 -22.92 0.50
N VAL A 124 7.90 -21.60 0.51
CA VAL A 124 9.00 -20.84 -0.10
C VAL A 124 9.93 -20.34 0.99
N ASP A 125 11.22 -20.45 0.72
CA ASP A 125 12.26 -19.90 1.59
C ASP A 125 12.11 -18.37 1.70
N GLU A 126 12.26 -17.84 2.91
CA GLU A 126 12.11 -16.40 3.16
C GLU A 126 13.18 -15.56 2.44
N ASP A 127 14.37 -16.12 2.22
CA ASP A 127 15.48 -15.49 1.51
C ASP A 127 15.42 -15.72 -0.01
N SER A 128 14.35 -16.37 -0.50
CA SER A 128 14.17 -16.58 -1.92
C SER A 128 13.96 -15.27 -2.70
N VAL A 129 14.37 -15.28 -3.97
CA VAL A 129 14.11 -14.18 -4.91
C VAL A 129 12.62 -13.87 -5.01
N ALA A 130 11.75 -14.88 -4.94
CA ALA A 130 10.30 -14.70 -5.01
C ALA A 130 9.76 -13.85 -3.84
N ILE A 131 10.21 -14.14 -2.61
CA ILE A 131 9.84 -13.35 -1.43
C ILE A 131 10.48 -11.96 -1.48
N ALA A 132 11.70 -11.82 -1.99
CA ALA A 132 12.30 -10.51 -2.23
C ALA A 132 11.46 -9.64 -3.18
N MET A 133 10.96 -10.20 -4.29
CA MET A 133 10.07 -9.49 -5.21
C MET A 133 8.74 -9.11 -4.54
N PHE A 134 8.19 -10.00 -3.71
CA PHE A 134 6.97 -9.69 -2.95
C PHE A 134 7.18 -8.52 -1.98
N ARG A 135 8.28 -8.53 -1.22
CA ARG A 135 8.68 -7.43 -0.32
C ARG A 135 8.82 -6.11 -1.07
N MET A 136 9.37 -6.09 -2.29
CA MET A 136 9.46 -4.88 -3.12
C MET A 136 8.07 -4.31 -3.46
N VAL A 137 7.11 -5.15 -3.82
CA VAL A 137 5.74 -4.71 -4.13
C VAL A 137 5.02 -4.19 -2.89
N ILE A 138 5.24 -4.82 -1.73
CA ILE A 138 4.71 -4.32 -0.46
C ILE A 138 5.31 -2.95 -0.13
N ALA A 139 6.64 -2.79 -0.28
CA ALA A 139 7.31 -1.52 -0.03
C ALA A 139 6.79 -0.40 -0.95
N GLN A 140 6.51 -0.71 -2.22
CA GLN A 140 5.84 0.21 -3.15
C GLN A 140 4.46 0.60 -2.62
N ALA A 141 3.64 -0.37 -2.20
CA ALA A 141 2.31 -0.10 -1.65
C ALA A 141 2.37 0.81 -0.43
N ARG A 142 3.31 0.58 0.50
CA ARG A 142 3.53 1.45 1.67
C ARG A 142 3.99 2.85 1.28
N SER A 143 4.85 2.97 0.27
CA SER A 143 5.25 4.28 -0.25
C SER A 143 4.05 5.07 -0.78
N LEU A 144 3.15 4.42 -1.52
CA LEU A 144 1.92 5.06 -2.02
C LEU A 144 0.98 5.50 -0.89
N VAL A 145 0.91 4.73 0.21
CA VAL A 145 0.17 5.15 1.41
C VAL A 145 0.78 6.42 2.00
N ARG A 146 2.12 6.44 2.21
CA ARG A 146 2.81 7.62 2.75
C ARG A 146 2.62 8.85 1.87
N GLN A 147 2.74 8.70 0.55
CA GLN A 147 2.56 9.82 -0.37
C GLN A 147 1.12 10.35 -0.37
N ARG A 148 0.11 9.48 -0.25
CA ARG A 148 -1.28 9.93 -0.06
C ARG A 148 -1.42 10.74 1.23
N ASP A 149 -0.89 10.25 2.34
CA ASP A 149 -0.99 10.91 3.63
C ASP A 149 -0.21 12.26 3.63
N GLU A 150 0.87 12.37 2.86
CA GLU A 150 1.60 13.62 2.59
C GLU A 150 0.74 14.65 1.86
N ILE A 151 0.03 14.23 0.80
CA ILE A 151 -0.87 15.10 0.05
C ILE A 151 -2.01 15.59 0.94
N GLU A 152 -2.62 14.69 1.73
CA GLU A 152 -3.72 15.05 2.63
C GLU A 152 -3.28 16.07 3.69
N ARG A 153 -2.07 15.91 4.25
CA ARG A 153 -1.52 16.85 5.23
C ARG A 153 -1.19 18.20 4.60
N THR A 154 -0.58 18.19 3.43
CA THR A 154 -0.25 19.42 2.69
C THR A 154 -1.52 20.18 2.32
N ALA A 155 -2.56 19.49 1.85
CA ALA A 155 -3.87 20.07 1.58
C ALA A 155 -4.49 20.69 2.85
N HIS A 156 -4.41 19.99 3.99
CA HIS A 156 -4.92 20.52 5.26
C HIS A 156 -4.18 21.80 5.69
N THR A 157 -2.85 21.83 5.58
CA THR A 157 -2.04 23.03 5.89
C THR A 157 -2.42 24.21 5.00
N LEU A 158 -2.60 24.00 3.69
CA LEU A 158 -3.01 25.05 2.75
C LEU A 158 -4.40 25.60 3.04
N LEU A 159 -5.33 24.74 3.49
CA LEU A 159 -6.69 25.15 3.87
C LEU A 159 -6.79 25.85 5.22
N CYS A 160 -5.81 25.68 6.12
CA CYS A 160 -5.78 26.35 7.42
C CYS A 160 -5.06 27.71 7.41
N VAL A 161 -4.28 28.01 6.35
CA VAL A 161 -3.54 29.28 6.19
C VAL A 161 -4.34 30.32 5.39
N ASN A 162 -5.43 29.91 4.74
CA ASN A 162 -6.45 30.77 4.13
C ASN A 162 -7.67 30.93 5.03
#